data_AF-A0A973JQ76-F1
#
_entry.id   AF-A0A973JQ76-F1
#
_cell.length_a   1.000
_cell.length_b   1.000
_cell.length_c   1.000
_cell.angle_alpha   90.00
_cell.angle_beta   90.00
_cell.angle_gamma   90.00
#
_symmetry.space_group_name_H-M   'P 1'
#
loop_
_entity.id
_entity.type
_entity.pdbx_description
1 polymer ?
#
loop_
_entity_poly.entity_id
_entity_poly.type
_entity_poly.pdbx_seq_one_letter_code
_entity_poly.pdbx_strand_id
1 'polypeptide(L)'
;MSKPENCIDVVRPFVERLDELDIDHVQIFGGIYSAALKDERTVIDVAGKQVIAPDDLYLPTIRDDSRCSLRDVDVLVQSSSRADIDAVLSIMRSTIGDKLELSAFGYKTGDTLREQLRNPLGMAAALAFVSDRFEDPRHEAETGDMVKSVFPFWVKIDPESLETWRLRIGASSFPAPNPVSSLINYTNRSISGIRPKDVDKVMGMAETIFAKAPELREWAIRGPGKSQVELGVLLRSLTPQKEHADPLRIGGVQPLTFDEMVDPKHFMVPDADDMSKFLVVSSAKFKAGMLHFGESNEELRSFYQDRMERMPFFNRIVQSGHGQQENSARDN
;
A
#
# COMPACT_ATOMS: atom_id res chain seq x y z
N MET A 1 -5.30 20.30 -29.83
CA MET A 1 -4.77 19.09 -29.17
C MET A 1 -5.94 18.15 -28.95
N SER A 2 -5.81 16.87 -29.32
CA SER A 2 -6.83 15.85 -29.02
C SER A 2 -6.96 15.67 -27.51
N LYS A 3 -8.18 15.38 -27.03
CA LYS A 3 -8.41 15.04 -25.61
C LYS A 3 -7.57 13.81 -25.27
N PRO A 4 -6.81 13.79 -24.15
CA PRO A 4 -6.07 12.60 -23.73
C PRO A 4 -6.98 11.38 -23.64
N GLU A 5 -6.44 10.19 -23.94
CA GLU A 5 -7.16 8.94 -23.73
C GLU A 5 -7.63 8.81 -22.28
N ASN A 6 -8.72 8.06 -22.05
CA ASN A 6 -9.21 7.77 -20.72
C ASN A 6 -8.50 6.53 -20.16
N CYS A 7 -7.94 6.60 -18.95
CA CYS A 7 -7.32 5.46 -18.27
C CYS A 7 -8.24 4.24 -18.23
N ILE A 8 -9.54 4.45 -18.04
CA ILE A 8 -10.54 3.37 -17.95
C ILE A 8 -10.59 2.57 -19.26
N ASP A 9 -10.62 3.25 -20.41
CA ASP A 9 -10.65 2.61 -21.71
C ASP A 9 -9.32 1.91 -22.04
N VAL A 10 -8.21 2.46 -21.56
CA VAL A 10 -6.87 1.87 -21.73
C VAL A 10 -6.68 0.62 -20.88
N VAL A 11 -7.24 0.57 -19.68
CA VAL A 11 -7.12 -0.58 -18.75
C VAL A 11 -8.17 -1.66 -19.05
N ARG A 12 -9.26 -1.35 -19.74
CA ARG A 12 -10.33 -2.32 -20.04
C ARG A 12 -9.82 -3.61 -20.72
N PRO A 13 -8.97 -3.58 -21.76
CA PRO A 13 -8.47 -4.80 -22.42
C PRO A 13 -7.64 -5.69 -21.48
N PHE A 14 -6.94 -5.10 -20.51
CA PHE A 14 -6.23 -5.85 -19.49
C PHE A 14 -7.20 -6.65 -18.62
N VAL A 15 -8.29 -6.04 -18.17
CA VAL A 15 -9.31 -6.70 -17.34
C VAL A 15 -10.05 -7.78 -18.12
N GLU A 16 -10.45 -7.50 -19.36
CA GLU A 16 -11.07 -8.50 -20.24
C GLU A 16 -10.14 -9.71 -20.40
N ARG A 17 -8.83 -9.48 -20.54
CA ARG A 17 -7.85 -10.56 -20.65
C ARG A 17 -7.65 -11.36 -19.36
N LEU A 18 -7.78 -10.72 -18.19
CA LEU A 18 -7.78 -11.43 -16.90
C LEU A 18 -8.99 -12.34 -16.77
N ASP A 19 -10.18 -11.84 -17.14
CA ASP A 19 -11.43 -12.60 -17.09
C ASP A 19 -11.40 -13.79 -18.09
N GLU A 20 -10.86 -13.60 -19.30
CA GLU A 20 -10.66 -14.69 -20.27
C GLU A 20 -9.73 -15.81 -19.78
N LEU A 21 -8.77 -15.45 -18.92
CA LEU A 21 -7.77 -16.36 -18.37
C LEU A 21 -8.15 -16.89 -16.99
N ASP A 22 -9.33 -16.53 -16.47
CA ASP A 22 -9.81 -16.88 -15.13
C ASP A 22 -8.83 -16.49 -14.01
N ILE A 23 -8.19 -15.31 -14.14
CA ILE A 23 -7.28 -14.75 -13.14
C ILE A 23 -8.06 -13.82 -12.22
N ASP A 24 -8.41 -14.30 -11.03
CA ASP A 24 -9.27 -13.61 -10.06
C ASP A 24 -8.54 -13.09 -8.80
N HIS A 25 -7.28 -13.49 -8.60
CA HIS A 25 -6.45 -13.15 -7.45
C HIS A 25 -5.67 -11.84 -7.64
N VAL A 26 -6.29 -10.82 -8.26
CA VAL A 26 -5.69 -9.52 -8.52
C VAL A 26 -6.57 -8.38 -8.03
N GLN A 27 -5.97 -7.23 -7.72
CA GLN A 27 -6.68 -6.00 -7.35
C GLN A 27 -6.01 -4.80 -7.99
N ILE A 28 -6.80 -3.96 -8.66
CA ILE A 28 -6.33 -2.73 -9.30
C ILE A 28 -6.45 -1.58 -8.29
N PHE A 29 -5.33 -0.94 -8.03
CA PHE A 29 -5.19 0.21 -7.15
C PHE A 29 -5.04 1.51 -7.94
N GLY A 30 -5.00 2.63 -7.21
CA GLY A 30 -4.53 3.89 -7.74
C GLY A 30 -5.63 4.75 -8.36
N GLY A 31 -5.30 5.39 -9.48
CA GLY A 31 -6.01 6.54 -10.01
C GLY A 31 -7.47 6.27 -10.36
N ILE A 32 -7.77 5.17 -11.05
CA ILE A 32 -9.13 4.84 -11.53
C ILE A 32 -10.08 4.66 -10.34
N TYR A 33 -9.71 3.79 -9.40
CA TYR A 33 -10.54 3.53 -8.22
C TYR A 33 -10.67 4.77 -7.32
N SER A 34 -9.60 5.54 -7.17
CA SER A 34 -9.65 6.82 -6.45
C SER A 34 -10.56 7.85 -7.14
N ALA A 35 -10.63 7.86 -8.47
CA ALA A 35 -11.51 8.77 -9.21
C ALA A 35 -12.98 8.39 -8.99
N ALA A 36 -13.29 7.09 -9.05
CA ALA A 36 -14.62 6.56 -8.75
C ALA A 36 -15.07 6.92 -7.32
N LEU A 37 -14.23 6.68 -6.31
CA LEU A 37 -14.56 6.97 -4.91
C LEU A 37 -14.72 8.46 -4.58
N LYS A 38 -14.29 9.36 -5.47
CA LYS A 38 -14.49 10.81 -5.33
C LYS A 38 -15.69 11.34 -6.11
N ASP A 39 -16.23 10.58 -7.06
CA ASP A 39 -17.39 11.02 -7.83
C ASP A 39 -18.66 10.91 -6.96
N GLU A 40 -19.39 12.01 -6.83
CA GLU A 40 -20.59 12.11 -5.99
C GLU A 40 -21.71 11.18 -6.46
N ARG A 41 -21.71 10.78 -7.73
CA ARG A 41 -22.71 9.89 -8.33
C ARG A 41 -22.42 8.42 -8.07
N THR A 42 -21.23 8.09 -7.53
CA THR A 42 -20.86 6.72 -7.20
C THR A 42 -21.78 6.11 -6.16
N VAL A 43 -22.11 4.83 -6.33
CA VAL A 43 -22.86 4.02 -5.37
C VAL A 43 -21.93 2.95 -4.79
N ILE A 44 -22.02 2.71 -3.49
CA ILE A 44 -21.27 1.64 -2.81
C ILE A 44 -22.28 0.58 -2.39
N ASP A 45 -22.25 -0.57 -3.05
CA ASP A 45 -23.05 -1.75 -2.71
C ASP A 45 -22.20 -2.69 -1.87
N VAL A 46 -22.33 -2.58 -0.55
CA VAL A 46 -21.55 -3.38 0.40
C VAL A 46 -21.91 -4.86 0.33
N ALA A 47 -23.20 -5.19 0.18
CA ALA A 47 -23.66 -6.58 0.11
C ALA A 47 -23.17 -7.28 -1.16
N GLY A 48 -23.20 -6.58 -2.30
CA GLY A 48 -22.67 -7.06 -3.57
C GLY A 48 -21.15 -6.92 -3.73
N LYS A 49 -20.44 -6.37 -2.74
CA LYS A 49 -18.99 -6.05 -2.77
C LYS A 49 -18.60 -5.24 -4.01
N GLN A 50 -19.40 -4.22 -4.31
CA GLN A 50 -19.31 -3.44 -5.55
C GLN A 50 -19.24 -1.94 -5.28
N VAL A 51 -18.43 -1.26 -6.09
CA VAL A 51 -18.47 0.20 -6.26
C VAL A 51 -18.96 0.46 -7.67
N ILE A 52 -20.05 1.20 -7.83
CA ILE A 52 -20.67 1.48 -9.13
C ILE A 52 -20.46 2.96 -9.43
N ALA A 53 -19.60 3.25 -10.39
CA ALA A 53 -19.30 4.59 -10.84
C ALA A 53 -20.02 4.92 -12.17
N PRO A 54 -20.19 6.22 -12.49
CA PRO A 54 -20.81 6.65 -13.73
C PRO A 54 -20.08 6.17 -14.99
N ASP A 55 -20.84 5.81 -16.01
CA ASP A 55 -20.31 5.34 -17.31
C ASP A 55 -19.43 6.38 -18.02
N ASP A 56 -19.66 7.66 -17.74
CA ASP A 56 -18.92 8.80 -18.28
C ASP A 56 -17.73 9.24 -17.40
N LEU A 57 -17.38 8.45 -16.37
CA LEU A 57 -16.22 8.73 -15.52
C LEU A 57 -14.96 8.87 -16.38
N TYR A 58 -14.27 10.00 -16.20
CA TYR A 58 -13.11 10.34 -17.01
C TYR A 58 -11.88 10.59 -16.15
N LEU A 59 -10.81 9.85 -16.46
CA LEU A 59 -9.49 10.05 -15.89
C LEU A 59 -8.48 10.10 -17.03
N PRO A 60 -7.87 11.26 -17.35
CA PRO A 60 -6.93 11.35 -18.46
C PRO A 60 -5.68 10.52 -18.19
N THR A 61 -5.14 9.83 -19.21
CA THR A 61 -3.88 9.07 -19.13
C THR A 61 -2.67 9.93 -18.77
N ILE A 62 -2.74 11.23 -19.06
CA ILE A 62 -1.70 12.20 -18.74
C ILE A 62 -2.12 13.01 -17.52
N ARG A 63 -1.19 13.20 -16.57
CA ARG A 63 -1.39 14.09 -15.42
C ARG A 63 -1.31 15.54 -15.86
N ASP A 64 -2.16 16.37 -15.26
CA ASP A 64 -2.07 17.83 -15.38
C ASP A 64 -0.98 18.34 -14.45
N ASP A 65 0.27 17.99 -14.79
CA ASP A 65 1.47 18.47 -14.12
C ASP A 65 2.41 19.12 -15.14
N SER A 66 3.41 19.85 -14.64
CA SER A 66 4.36 20.58 -15.50
C SER A 66 5.19 19.69 -16.42
N ARG A 67 5.17 18.36 -16.21
CA ARG A 67 5.93 17.38 -16.99
C ARG A 67 5.03 16.53 -17.91
N CYS A 68 3.71 16.76 -17.91
CA CYS A 68 2.73 15.93 -18.60
C CYS A 68 2.98 14.43 -18.37
N SER A 69 3.21 14.02 -17.12
CA SER A 69 3.61 12.64 -16.80
C SER A 69 2.49 11.63 -17.08
N LEU A 70 2.84 10.40 -17.48
CA LEU A 70 1.89 9.31 -17.65
C LEU A 70 1.37 8.84 -16.29
N ARG A 71 0.07 8.56 -16.21
CA ARG A 71 -0.53 7.92 -15.04
C ARG A 71 -0.06 6.49 -14.89
N ASP A 72 -0.03 6.07 -13.63
CA ASP A 72 0.30 4.74 -13.17
C ASP A 72 -0.92 3.84 -13.07
N VAL A 73 -0.72 2.55 -13.35
CA VAL A 73 -1.64 1.46 -13.01
C VAL A 73 -0.90 0.50 -12.10
N ASP A 74 -1.35 0.46 -10.86
CA ASP A 74 -0.83 -0.40 -9.79
C ASP A 74 -1.73 -1.62 -9.64
N VAL A 75 -1.17 -2.82 -9.78
CA VAL A 75 -1.88 -4.09 -9.61
C VAL A 75 -1.24 -4.89 -8.48
N LEU A 76 -2.01 -5.20 -7.45
CA LEU A 76 -1.64 -6.23 -6.48
C LEU A 76 -2.03 -7.59 -7.06
N VAL A 77 -1.06 -8.49 -7.12
CA VAL A 77 -1.27 -9.92 -7.32
C VAL A 77 -1.26 -10.57 -5.94
N GLN A 78 -2.32 -11.28 -5.59
CA GLN A 78 -2.50 -11.86 -4.26
C GLN A 78 -1.70 -13.16 -4.10
N SER A 79 -0.41 -13.10 -4.42
CA SER A 79 0.53 -14.21 -4.44
C SER A 79 1.94 -13.71 -4.06
N SER A 80 2.74 -14.56 -3.44
CA SER A 80 4.20 -14.35 -3.30
C SER A 80 5.00 -14.98 -4.44
N SER A 81 4.34 -15.72 -5.36
CA SER A 81 4.97 -16.31 -6.54
C SER A 81 5.43 -15.24 -7.51
N ARG A 82 6.73 -15.24 -7.80
CA ARG A 82 7.30 -14.34 -8.80
C ARG A 82 6.76 -14.63 -10.19
N ALA A 83 6.51 -15.89 -10.51
CA ALA A 83 5.97 -16.30 -11.80
C ALA A 83 4.57 -15.71 -12.03
N ASP A 84 3.71 -15.71 -11.01
CA ASP A 84 2.35 -15.16 -11.10
C ASP A 84 2.40 -13.65 -11.32
N ILE A 85 3.26 -12.95 -10.55
CA ILE A 85 3.44 -11.49 -10.67
C ILE A 85 3.96 -11.12 -12.08
N ASP A 86 4.97 -11.85 -12.57
CA ASP A 86 5.55 -11.59 -13.89
C ASP A 86 4.57 -11.95 -15.03
N ALA A 87 3.72 -12.97 -14.85
CA ALA A 87 2.66 -13.32 -15.79
C ALA A 87 1.62 -12.19 -15.90
N VAL A 88 1.13 -11.66 -14.77
CA VAL A 88 0.20 -10.52 -14.76
C VAL A 88 0.84 -9.28 -15.40
N LEU A 89 2.11 -8.98 -15.07
CA LEU A 89 2.84 -7.87 -15.66
C LEU A 89 3.01 -8.03 -17.18
N SER A 90 3.20 -9.25 -17.66
CA SER A 90 3.26 -9.56 -19.09
C SER A 90 1.93 -9.27 -19.79
N ILE A 91 0.81 -9.64 -19.15
CA ILE A 91 -0.54 -9.33 -19.65
C ILE A 91 -0.77 -7.81 -19.67
N MET A 92 -0.37 -7.08 -18.63
CA MET A 92 -0.43 -5.61 -18.62
C MET A 92 0.36 -5.01 -19.79
N ARG A 93 1.59 -5.48 -20.03
CA ARG A 93 2.43 -4.98 -21.14
C ARG A 93 1.83 -5.27 -22.51
N SER A 94 1.21 -6.43 -22.72
CA SER A 94 0.64 -6.80 -24.02
C SER A 94 -0.69 -6.11 -24.32
N THR A 95 -1.44 -5.70 -23.30
CA THR A 95 -2.77 -5.08 -23.43
C THR A 95 -2.76 -3.56 -23.31
N ILE A 96 -2.03 -3.02 -22.32
CA ILE A 96 -1.93 -1.58 -22.04
C ILE A 96 -0.78 -0.93 -22.81
N GLY A 97 0.34 -1.63 -22.97
CA GLY A 97 1.52 -1.13 -23.66
C GLY A 97 2.20 0.04 -22.95
N ASP A 98 2.59 1.07 -23.71
CA ASP A 98 3.30 2.26 -23.25
C ASP A 98 2.36 3.42 -22.86
N LYS A 99 1.05 3.19 -22.87
CA LYS A 99 0.04 4.22 -22.60
C LYS A 99 -0.03 4.66 -21.13
N LEU A 100 0.48 3.84 -20.21
CA LEU A 100 0.48 4.06 -18.77
C LEU A 100 1.76 3.50 -18.15
N GLU A 101 2.17 4.02 -16.99
CA GLU A 101 3.25 3.43 -16.19
C GLU A 101 2.73 2.16 -15.50
N LEU A 102 3.33 1.01 -15.82
CA LEU A 102 2.83 -0.29 -15.37
C LEU A 102 3.57 -0.77 -14.13
N SER A 103 2.80 -1.19 -13.12
CA SER A 103 3.31 -1.72 -11.85
C SER A 103 2.47 -2.92 -11.43
N ALA A 104 3.12 -4.08 -11.30
CA ALA A 104 2.53 -5.28 -10.70
C ALA A 104 3.42 -5.72 -9.53
N PHE A 105 2.80 -5.98 -8.39
CA PHE A 105 3.49 -6.38 -7.17
C PHE A 105 2.67 -7.41 -6.41
N GLY A 106 3.33 -8.25 -5.62
CA GLY A 106 2.67 -9.25 -4.79
C GLY A 106 3.07 -9.15 -3.33
N TYR A 107 2.82 -10.23 -2.60
CA TYR A 107 3.24 -10.34 -1.21
C TYR A 107 4.74 -10.55 -1.09
N LYS A 108 5.34 -10.00 -0.03
CA LYS A 108 6.74 -10.21 0.30
C LYS A 108 6.90 -11.42 1.23
N THR A 109 8.00 -12.14 1.11
CA THR A 109 8.34 -13.19 2.07
C THR A 109 8.71 -12.59 3.43
N GLY A 110 8.64 -13.40 4.48
CA GLY A 110 9.00 -12.98 5.84
C GLY A 110 10.48 -12.60 6.04
N ASP A 111 11.36 -12.84 5.06
CA ASP A 111 12.81 -12.71 5.20
C ASP A 111 13.27 -11.30 5.56
N THR A 112 12.69 -10.29 4.94
CA THR A 112 12.98 -8.89 5.26
C THR A 112 12.65 -8.56 6.72
N LEU A 113 11.52 -9.07 7.22
CA LEU A 113 11.13 -8.85 8.61
C LEU A 113 12.05 -9.60 9.57
N ARG A 114 12.44 -10.85 9.25
CA ARG A 114 13.42 -11.61 10.04
C ARG A 114 14.77 -10.91 10.10
N GLU A 115 15.23 -10.31 9.00
CA GLU A 115 16.46 -9.50 8.98
C GLU A 115 16.36 -8.28 9.90
N GLN A 116 15.25 -7.53 9.80
CA GLN A 116 14.99 -6.37 10.66
C GLN A 116 14.91 -6.75 12.15
N LEU A 117 14.32 -7.90 12.48
CA LEU A 117 14.25 -8.42 13.85
C LEU A 117 15.62 -8.84 14.39
N ARG A 118 16.47 -9.47 13.55
CA ARG A 118 17.84 -9.86 13.95
C ARG A 118 18.75 -8.66 14.17
N ASN A 119 18.53 -7.57 13.43
CA ASN A 119 19.31 -6.34 13.58
C ASN A 119 18.40 -5.10 13.57
N PRO A 120 17.72 -4.79 14.70
CA PRO A 120 16.74 -3.70 14.82
C PRO A 120 17.29 -2.29 14.53
N LEU A 121 18.60 -2.11 14.62
CA LEU A 121 19.32 -0.87 14.33
C LEU A 121 20.19 -0.97 13.05
N GLY A 122 20.02 -2.06 12.29
CA GLY A 122 20.77 -2.34 11.06
C GLY A 122 20.20 -1.62 9.84
N MET A 123 20.86 -1.81 8.69
CA MET A 123 20.48 -1.11 7.47
C MET A 123 19.10 -1.49 6.95
N ALA A 124 18.69 -2.76 7.06
CA ALA A 124 17.35 -3.18 6.63
C ALA A 124 16.22 -2.46 7.42
N ALA A 125 16.43 -2.19 8.71
CA ALA A 125 15.51 -1.42 9.55
C ALA A 125 15.60 0.08 9.25
N ALA A 126 16.81 0.60 9.03
CA ALA A 126 17.05 2.00 8.71
C ALA A 126 16.44 2.42 7.36
N LEU A 127 16.36 1.50 6.37
CA LEU A 127 15.76 1.78 5.07
C LEU A 127 14.26 1.46 4.98
N ALA A 128 13.63 0.97 6.05
CA ALA A 128 12.20 0.70 6.06
C ALA A 128 11.39 2.01 6.09
N PHE A 129 11.03 2.53 4.91
CA PHE A 129 10.22 3.75 4.73
C PHE A 129 8.80 3.47 4.21
N VAL A 130 8.64 2.40 3.44
CA VAL A 130 7.37 2.03 2.79
C VAL A 130 6.86 0.75 3.42
N SER A 131 5.58 0.74 3.77
CA SER A 131 4.96 -0.46 4.32
C SER A 131 4.57 -1.44 3.24
N ASP A 132 4.62 -2.72 3.59
CA ASP A 132 4.23 -3.79 2.68
C ASP A 132 3.52 -4.94 3.39
N ARG A 133 2.97 -5.84 2.59
CA ARG A 133 2.34 -7.08 3.03
C ARG A 133 3.39 -8.18 3.01
N PHE A 134 3.63 -8.77 4.17
CA PHE A 134 4.61 -9.83 4.34
C PHE A 134 3.92 -11.08 4.86
N GLU A 135 4.40 -12.25 4.46
CA GLU A 135 4.12 -13.50 5.18
C GLU A 135 4.55 -13.32 6.65
N ASP A 136 3.73 -13.76 7.61
CA ASP A 136 4.05 -13.63 9.03
C ASP A 136 5.35 -14.41 9.34
N PRO A 137 6.44 -13.75 9.76
CA PRO A 137 7.73 -14.39 9.94
C PRO A 137 7.77 -15.36 11.14
N ARG A 138 6.74 -15.36 12.00
CA ARG A 138 6.63 -16.22 13.20
C ARG A 138 6.00 -17.57 12.94
N HIS A 139 5.31 -17.74 11.80
CA HIS A 139 4.67 -18.99 11.43
C HIS A 139 5.39 -19.57 10.22
N GLU A 140 5.74 -20.86 10.27
CA GLU A 140 6.23 -21.58 9.10
C GLU A 140 5.05 -21.78 8.14
N ALA A 141 4.90 -20.87 7.18
CA ALA A 141 4.25 -20.94 5.86
C ALA A 141 2.89 -21.66 5.65
N GLU A 142 2.29 -22.33 6.64
CA GLU A 142 1.16 -23.24 6.44
C GLU A 142 -0.21 -22.56 6.56
N THR A 143 -0.31 -21.33 7.09
CA THR A 143 -1.60 -20.69 7.39
C THR A 143 -1.97 -19.47 6.55
N GLY A 144 -1.16 -19.05 5.58
CA GLY A 144 -1.47 -17.85 4.77
C GLY A 144 -1.64 -16.57 5.61
N ASP A 145 -1.12 -16.56 6.84
CA ASP A 145 -1.21 -15.43 7.76
C ASP A 145 -0.29 -14.30 7.26
N MET A 146 -0.91 -13.17 6.93
CA MET A 146 -0.23 -12.00 6.41
C MET A 146 -0.12 -10.92 7.47
N VAL A 147 0.98 -10.16 7.45
CA VAL A 147 1.16 -8.95 8.25
C VAL A 147 1.39 -7.75 7.35
N LYS A 148 0.84 -6.59 7.74
CA LYS A 148 1.20 -5.29 7.16
C LYS A 148 2.27 -4.69 8.06
N SER A 149 3.42 -4.34 7.50
CA SER A 149 4.56 -3.89 8.31
C SER A 149 5.34 -2.75 7.67
N VAL A 150 5.81 -1.84 8.53
CA VAL A 150 6.93 -0.93 8.29
C VAL A 150 7.65 -0.78 9.62
N PHE A 151 8.94 -1.15 9.64
CA PHE A 151 9.69 -1.24 10.88
C PHE A 151 9.70 0.10 11.64
N PRO A 152 9.33 0.11 12.95
CA PRO A 152 9.31 -1.03 13.87
C PRO A 152 7.92 -1.61 14.19
N PHE A 153 6.93 -1.32 13.36
CA PHE A 153 5.54 -1.70 13.62
C PHE A 153 5.02 -2.72 12.62
N TRP A 154 4.16 -3.59 13.13
CA TRP A 154 3.41 -4.52 12.30
C TRP A 154 2.00 -4.73 12.84
N VAL A 155 1.12 -5.21 11.97
CA VAL A 155 -0.24 -5.60 12.32
C VAL A 155 -0.64 -6.82 11.51
N LYS A 156 -1.39 -7.74 12.12
CA LYS A 156 -1.97 -8.87 11.39
C LYS A 156 -3.00 -8.35 10.39
N ILE A 157 -2.97 -8.85 9.16
CA ILE A 157 -3.98 -8.56 8.15
C ILE A 157 -5.12 -9.56 8.34
N ASP A 158 -6.33 -9.03 8.49
CA ASP A 158 -7.52 -9.87 8.43
C ASP A 158 -7.74 -10.32 6.97
N PRO A 159 -7.90 -11.62 6.68
CA PRO A 159 -8.13 -12.11 5.33
C PRO A 159 -9.31 -11.43 4.62
N GLU A 160 -10.38 -11.06 5.36
CA GLU A 160 -11.54 -10.38 4.79
C GLU A 160 -11.16 -8.99 4.23
N SER A 161 -10.12 -8.34 4.79
CA SER A 161 -9.61 -7.06 4.28
C SER A 161 -8.86 -7.16 2.94
N LEU A 162 -8.51 -8.38 2.54
CA LEU A 162 -7.89 -8.71 1.26
C LEU A 162 -8.91 -9.22 0.22
N GLU A 163 -10.18 -9.38 0.56
CA GLU A 163 -11.17 -9.82 -0.43
C GLU A 163 -11.28 -8.84 -1.60
N THR A 164 -11.39 -9.40 -2.81
CA THR A 164 -11.56 -8.63 -4.03
C THR A 164 -13.00 -8.19 -4.20
N TRP A 165 -13.18 -6.87 -4.22
CA TRP A 165 -14.39 -6.17 -4.62
C TRP A 165 -14.35 -5.89 -6.13
N ARG A 166 -15.45 -5.37 -6.68
CA ARG A 166 -15.52 -4.97 -8.09
C ARG A 166 -15.87 -3.49 -8.23
N LEU A 167 -15.12 -2.77 -9.05
CA LEU A 167 -15.49 -1.45 -9.55
C LEU A 167 -16.23 -1.62 -10.88
N ARG A 168 -17.49 -1.19 -10.96
CA ARG A 168 -18.29 -1.20 -12.17
C ARG A 168 -18.34 0.18 -12.79
N ILE A 169 -18.05 0.25 -14.09
CA ILE A 169 -18.16 1.46 -14.92
C ILE A 169 -18.78 1.00 -16.25
N GLY A 170 -20.05 1.38 -16.49
CA GLY A 170 -20.83 0.83 -17.59
C GLY A 170 -20.88 -0.70 -17.58
N ALA A 171 -20.49 -1.30 -18.70
CA ALA A 171 -20.43 -2.76 -18.85
C ALA A 171 -19.17 -3.40 -18.25
N SER A 172 -18.16 -2.62 -17.87
CA SER A 172 -16.87 -3.13 -17.40
C SER A 172 -16.86 -3.34 -15.88
N SER A 173 -16.14 -4.37 -15.42
CA SER A 173 -16.02 -4.76 -14.02
C SER A 173 -14.55 -4.98 -13.65
N PHE A 174 -13.94 -4.00 -12.97
CA PHE A 174 -12.54 -4.01 -12.60
C PHE A 174 -12.36 -4.66 -11.21
N PRO A 175 -11.44 -5.62 -11.03
CA PRO A 175 -11.11 -6.11 -9.70
C PRO A 175 -10.46 -5.00 -8.86
N ALA A 176 -10.98 -4.77 -7.66
CA ALA A 176 -10.59 -3.67 -6.80
C ALA A 176 -10.55 -4.13 -5.34
N PRO A 177 -9.81 -3.44 -4.45
CA PRO A 177 -9.93 -3.69 -3.01
C PRO A 177 -11.26 -3.17 -2.46
N ASN A 178 -11.59 -3.53 -1.22
CA ASN A 178 -12.62 -2.83 -0.44
C ASN A 178 -12.35 -1.29 -0.44
N PRO A 179 -13.39 -0.43 -0.58
CA PRO A 179 -13.24 1.04 -0.58
C PRO A 179 -12.45 1.58 0.60
N VAL A 180 -12.71 1.03 1.79
CA VAL A 180 -12.03 1.41 3.03
C VAL A 180 -10.62 0.85 3.08
N SER A 181 -10.35 -0.35 2.54
CA SER A 181 -8.97 -0.83 2.38
C SER A 181 -8.14 0.12 1.52
N SER A 182 -8.68 0.65 0.42
CA SER A 182 -8.01 1.69 -0.37
C SER A 182 -7.70 2.95 0.43
N LEU A 183 -8.67 3.39 1.22
CA LEU A 183 -8.53 4.57 2.08
C LEU A 183 -7.46 4.35 3.17
N ILE A 184 -7.50 3.21 3.86
CA ILE A 184 -6.53 2.84 4.92
C ILE A 184 -5.12 2.71 4.35
N ASN A 185 -4.95 2.16 3.14
CA ASN A 185 -3.64 2.08 2.51
C ASN A 185 -2.95 3.45 2.40
N TYR A 186 -3.69 4.56 2.17
CA TYR A 186 -3.09 5.89 2.19
C TYR A 186 -2.56 6.31 3.58
N THR A 187 -3.16 5.80 4.64
CA THR A 187 -2.78 6.12 6.02
C THR A 187 -1.55 5.37 6.49
N ASN A 188 -1.28 4.20 5.89
CA ASN A 188 -0.25 3.31 6.36
C ASN A 188 0.77 2.90 5.30
N ARG A 189 0.73 3.44 4.08
CA ARG A 189 1.71 3.18 3.00
C ARG A 189 3.13 3.64 3.33
N SER A 190 3.27 4.72 4.09
CA SER A 190 4.55 5.37 4.37
C SER A 190 4.80 5.47 5.88
N ILE A 191 6.07 5.46 6.28
CA ILE A 191 6.46 5.71 7.68
C ILE A 191 6.09 7.13 8.15
N SER A 192 5.88 8.07 7.21
CA SER A 192 5.34 9.41 7.49
C SER A 192 3.82 9.43 7.75
N GLY A 193 3.13 8.29 7.61
CA GLY A 193 1.67 8.20 7.67
C GLY A 193 1.00 8.70 6.39
N ILE A 194 -0.05 9.52 6.52
CA ILE A 194 -0.64 10.22 5.37
C ILE A 194 0.34 11.26 4.86
N ARG A 195 0.62 11.20 3.56
CA ARG A 195 1.48 12.19 2.90
C ARG A 195 0.77 13.53 2.80
N PRO A 196 1.48 14.66 3.02
CA PRO A 196 0.91 16.01 2.91
C PRO A 196 0.05 16.22 1.66
N LYS A 197 0.57 15.84 0.49
CA LYS A 197 -0.12 15.97 -0.81
C LYS A 197 -1.40 15.14 -0.96
N ASP A 198 -1.57 14.10 -0.13
CA ASP A 198 -2.68 13.15 -0.22
C ASP A 198 -3.78 13.45 0.81
N VAL A 199 -3.59 14.41 1.72
CA VAL A 199 -4.55 14.72 2.81
C VAL A 199 -5.94 15.04 2.25
N ASP A 200 -6.06 16.05 1.39
CA ASP A 200 -7.37 16.47 0.84
C ASP A 200 -8.04 15.33 0.05
N LYS A 201 -7.23 14.57 -0.68
CA LYS A 201 -7.71 13.40 -1.43
C LYS A 201 -8.30 12.34 -0.50
N VAL A 202 -7.58 12.00 0.57
CA VAL A 202 -8.00 11.00 1.56
C VAL A 202 -9.25 11.47 2.29
N MET A 203 -9.31 12.75 2.68
CA MET A 203 -10.46 13.31 3.37
C MET A 203 -11.71 13.30 2.50
N GLY A 204 -11.61 13.73 1.23
CA GLY A 204 -12.72 13.69 0.28
C GLY A 204 -13.22 12.26 0.02
N MET A 205 -12.30 11.28 -0.13
CA MET A 205 -12.70 9.87 -0.26
C MET A 205 -13.39 9.36 1.01
N ALA A 206 -12.87 9.68 2.19
CA ALA A 206 -13.45 9.25 3.47
C ALA A 206 -14.88 9.79 3.65
N GLU A 207 -15.10 11.07 3.32
CA GLU A 207 -16.41 11.71 3.36
C GLU A 207 -17.40 11.00 2.43
N THR A 208 -17.01 10.77 1.18
CA THR A 208 -17.87 10.07 0.20
C THR A 208 -18.19 8.65 0.63
N ILE A 209 -17.17 7.88 1.05
CA ILE A 209 -17.35 6.47 1.44
C ILE A 209 -18.28 6.36 2.64
N PHE A 210 -18.01 7.08 3.73
CA PHE A 210 -18.78 6.94 4.96
C PHE A 210 -20.15 7.61 4.91
N ALA A 211 -20.36 8.58 4.02
CA ALA A 211 -21.70 9.11 3.77
C ALA A 211 -22.59 8.11 3.02
N LYS A 212 -22.01 7.34 2.08
CA LYS A 212 -22.74 6.39 1.23
C LYS A 212 -22.87 4.99 1.81
N ALA A 213 -21.89 4.57 2.60
CA ALA A 213 -21.83 3.24 3.23
C ALA A 213 -21.32 3.38 4.68
N PRO A 214 -22.15 3.90 5.61
CA PRO A 214 -21.76 4.16 6.99
C PRO A 214 -21.30 2.91 7.75
N GLU A 215 -21.80 1.72 7.41
CA GLU A 215 -21.38 0.43 7.95
C GLU A 215 -19.89 0.13 7.72
N LEU A 216 -19.31 0.67 6.64
CA LEU A 216 -17.89 0.50 6.36
C LEU A 216 -17.01 1.26 7.37
N ARG A 217 -17.57 2.21 8.12
CA ARG A 217 -16.87 2.81 9.27
C ARG A 217 -16.64 1.77 10.35
N GLU A 218 -17.68 1.02 10.74
CA GLU A 218 -17.57 -0.04 11.74
C GLU A 218 -16.65 -1.17 11.29
N TRP A 219 -16.73 -1.52 10.00
CA TRP A 219 -15.76 -2.42 9.35
C TRP A 219 -14.31 -1.94 9.54
N ALA A 220 -14.07 -0.63 9.43
CA ALA A 220 -12.75 -0.02 9.62
C ALA A 220 -12.29 -0.03 11.07
N ILE A 221 -13.16 0.29 12.03
CA ILE A 221 -12.76 0.56 13.43
C ILE A 221 -12.87 -0.66 14.35
N ARG A 222 -13.77 -1.59 14.04
CA ARG A 222 -14.06 -2.78 14.86
C ARG A 222 -13.99 -4.08 14.06
N GLY A 223 -14.10 -4.01 12.74
CA GLY A 223 -14.06 -5.16 11.85
C GLY A 223 -12.67 -5.43 11.24
N PRO A 224 -12.64 -6.07 10.06
CA PRO A 224 -11.41 -6.51 9.40
C PRO A 224 -10.39 -5.41 9.08
N GLY A 225 -10.82 -4.15 8.98
CA GLY A 225 -9.93 -3.02 8.73
C GLY A 225 -9.16 -2.55 9.98
N LYS A 226 -9.58 -2.96 11.18
CA LYS A 226 -9.13 -2.38 12.46
C LYS A 226 -7.62 -2.36 12.63
N SER A 227 -6.99 -3.49 12.42
CA SER A 227 -5.54 -3.63 12.63
C SER A 227 -4.75 -2.70 11.70
N GLN A 228 -5.20 -2.52 10.46
CA GLN A 228 -4.56 -1.63 9.51
C GLN A 228 -4.80 -0.14 9.83
N VAL A 229 -5.95 0.21 10.43
CA VAL A 229 -6.18 1.54 11.02
C VAL A 229 -5.23 1.77 12.19
N GLU A 230 -5.07 0.79 13.10
CA GLU A 230 -4.13 0.86 14.23
C GLU A 230 -2.69 1.13 13.74
N LEU A 231 -2.27 0.47 12.64
CA LEU A 231 -0.97 0.78 12.01
C LEU A 231 -0.91 2.24 11.53
N GLY A 232 -1.94 2.75 10.86
CA GLY A 232 -1.98 4.15 10.42
C GLY A 232 -1.84 5.13 11.59
N VAL A 233 -2.42 4.82 12.75
CA VAL A 233 -2.28 5.61 13.98
C VAL A 233 -0.85 5.57 14.53
N LEU A 234 -0.22 4.40 14.58
CA LEU A 234 1.18 4.25 14.99
C LEU A 234 2.11 5.11 14.13
N LEU A 235 1.94 5.06 12.81
CA LEU A 235 2.77 5.82 11.86
C LEU A 235 2.54 7.32 11.95
N ARG A 236 1.27 7.73 12.11
CA ARG A 236 0.95 9.13 12.39
C ARG A 236 1.57 9.60 13.71
N SER A 237 1.75 8.73 14.70
CA SER A 237 2.35 9.09 15.99
C SER A 237 3.87 9.30 15.91
N LEU A 238 4.49 8.97 14.76
CA LEU A 238 5.91 9.22 14.52
C LEU A 238 6.21 10.65 14.05
N THR A 239 5.22 11.38 13.50
CA THR A 239 5.41 12.74 13.00
C THR A 239 5.12 13.82 14.07
N PRO A 240 5.63 15.06 13.93
CA PRO A 240 5.55 16.08 14.98
C PRO A 240 4.13 16.62 15.23
N GLN A 241 3.70 16.64 16.50
CA GLN A 241 2.35 17.03 16.97
C GLN A 241 1.75 18.33 16.38
N LYS A 242 2.57 19.33 16.02
CA LYS A 242 2.09 20.59 15.41
C LYS A 242 1.44 20.41 14.03
N GLU A 243 1.73 19.30 13.35
CA GLU A 243 1.23 18.99 12.00
C GLU A 243 -0.07 18.15 12.03
N HIS A 244 -0.60 17.84 13.22
CA HIS A 244 -1.74 16.92 13.42
C HIS A 244 -3.07 17.59 13.71
N ALA A 245 -3.26 18.84 13.28
CA ALA A 245 -4.43 19.65 13.66
C ALA A 245 -5.79 18.95 13.45
N ASP A 246 -5.91 18.05 12.46
CA ASP A 246 -7.15 17.33 12.20
C ASP A 246 -7.03 15.82 12.46
N PRO A 247 -7.83 15.21 13.36
CA PRO A 247 -7.81 13.77 13.61
C PRO A 247 -8.09 12.98 12.32
N LEU A 248 -7.44 11.82 12.19
CA LEU A 248 -7.75 10.86 11.12
C LEU A 248 -9.25 10.52 11.18
N ARG A 249 -10.07 11.07 10.27
CA ARG A 249 -11.52 10.86 10.27
C ARG A 249 -11.96 9.41 10.03
N ILE A 250 -11.02 8.54 9.70
CA ILE A 250 -11.18 7.09 9.50
C ILE A 250 -11.32 6.35 10.84
N GLY A 251 -10.98 6.99 11.97
CA GLY A 251 -11.13 6.41 13.30
C GLY A 251 -11.12 7.38 14.48
N GLY A 252 -10.96 8.69 14.26
CA GLY A 252 -10.96 9.71 15.32
C GLY A 252 -9.80 9.60 16.32
N VAL A 253 -8.71 8.93 15.95
CA VAL A 253 -7.69 8.50 16.92
C VAL A 253 -6.61 9.57 17.12
N GLN A 254 -6.26 9.80 18.39
CA GLN A 254 -5.22 10.72 18.84
C GLN A 254 -3.82 10.13 18.61
N PRO A 255 -2.77 10.96 18.49
CA PRO A 255 -1.39 10.48 18.51
C PRO A 255 -1.10 9.70 19.79
N LEU A 256 -0.36 8.61 19.66
CA LEU A 256 0.04 7.73 20.75
C LEU A 256 1.26 8.28 21.51
N THR A 257 1.29 8.00 22.80
CA THR A 257 2.47 8.18 23.66
C THR A 257 3.56 7.16 23.32
N PHE A 258 4.77 7.36 23.87
CA PHE A 258 5.86 6.40 23.68
C PHE A 258 5.50 5.00 24.20
N ASP A 259 4.93 4.92 25.42
CA ASP A 259 4.56 3.66 26.06
C ASP A 259 3.51 2.89 25.24
N GLU A 260 2.54 3.61 24.66
CA GLU A 260 1.53 3.02 23.77
C GLU A 260 2.13 2.54 22.43
N MET A 261 3.16 3.22 21.91
CA MET A 261 3.83 2.79 20.67
C MET A 261 4.68 1.52 20.86
N VAL A 262 5.24 1.30 22.05
CA VAL A 262 6.03 0.09 22.36
C VAL A 262 5.18 -1.07 22.86
N ASP A 263 3.85 -0.99 22.71
CA ASP A 263 2.92 -2.05 23.06
C ASP A 263 3.28 -3.37 22.34
N PRO A 264 3.35 -4.51 23.06
CA PRO A 264 3.76 -5.79 22.48
C PRO A 264 2.89 -6.31 21.34
N LYS A 265 1.66 -5.83 21.21
CA LYS A 265 0.74 -6.23 20.14
C LYS A 265 1.21 -5.77 18.76
N HIS A 266 1.84 -4.60 18.68
CA HIS A 266 2.15 -3.93 17.41
C HIS A 266 3.63 -3.59 17.23
N PHE A 267 4.40 -3.60 18.31
CA PHE A 267 5.83 -3.36 18.27
C PHE A 267 6.57 -4.65 17.95
N MET A 268 7.49 -4.60 16.99
CA MET A 268 8.18 -5.79 16.49
C MET A 268 9.25 -6.34 17.44
N VAL A 269 9.77 -5.52 18.37
CA VAL A 269 10.86 -5.92 19.30
C VAL A 269 10.46 -5.71 20.77
N PRO A 270 9.37 -6.32 21.24
CA PRO A 270 8.80 -6.05 22.56
C PRO A 270 9.69 -6.49 23.73
N ASP A 271 10.56 -7.47 23.51
CA ASP A 271 11.47 -8.01 24.52
C ASP A 271 12.81 -7.27 24.59
N ALA A 272 13.01 -6.26 23.74
CA ALA A 272 14.20 -5.40 23.82
C ALA A 272 14.22 -4.59 25.12
N ASP A 273 15.42 -4.26 25.60
CA ASP A 273 15.59 -3.36 26.74
C ASP A 273 15.07 -1.94 26.42
N ASP A 274 14.81 -1.15 27.46
CA ASP A 274 14.19 0.17 27.32
C ASP A 274 15.02 1.13 26.46
N MET A 275 16.36 1.04 26.50
CA MET A 275 17.23 1.85 25.67
C MET A 275 17.11 1.46 24.19
N SER A 276 17.11 0.16 23.91
CA SER A 276 16.91 -0.35 22.55
C SER A 276 15.53 0.04 21.99
N LYS A 277 14.46 -0.08 22.79
CA LYS A 277 13.11 0.39 22.43
C LYS A 277 13.11 1.88 22.10
N PHE A 278 13.73 2.68 22.97
CA PHE A 278 13.85 4.12 22.78
C PHE A 278 14.59 4.47 21.49
N LEU A 279 15.72 3.84 21.21
CA LEU A 279 16.50 4.06 19.99
C LEU A 279 15.71 3.69 18.74
N VAL A 280 15.07 2.52 18.72
CA VAL A 280 14.28 2.04 17.58
C VAL A 280 13.14 3.02 17.24
N VAL A 281 12.36 3.43 18.24
CA VAL A 281 11.26 4.40 18.02
C VAL A 281 11.80 5.78 17.66
N SER A 282 12.90 6.22 18.26
CA SER A 282 13.52 7.51 17.94
C SER A 282 14.04 7.55 16.51
N SER A 283 14.68 6.47 16.03
CA SER A 283 15.07 6.31 14.63
C SER A 283 13.86 6.32 13.71
N ALA A 284 12.75 5.67 14.08
CA ALA A 284 11.51 5.70 13.32
C ALA A 284 10.91 7.12 13.22
N LYS A 285 10.87 7.87 14.32
CA LYS A 285 10.45 9.29 14.35
C LYS A 285 11.32 10.16 13.45
N PHE A 286 12.64 9.99 13.54
CA PHE A 286 13.58 10.73 12.69
C PHE A 286 13.34 10.44 11.19
N LYS A 287 13.18 9.16 10.82
CA LYS A 287 12.83 8.75 9.45
C LYS A 287 11.52 9.37 8.97
N ALA A 288 10.48 9.29 9.81
CA ALA A 288 9.16 9.84 9.51
C ALA A 288 9.20 11.36 9.29
N GLY A 289 9.90 12.10 10.17
CA GLY A 289 10.06 13.54 10.05
C GLY A 289 10.84 13.96 8.80
N MET A 290 11.96 13.28 8.49
CA MET A 290 12.71 13.55 7.26
C MET A 290 11.87 13.33 6.00
N LEU A 291 11.15 12.20 5.94
CA LEU A 291 10.33 11.88 4.79
C LEU A 291 9.15 12.85 4.65
N HIS A 292 8.48 13.18 5.76
CA HIS A 292 7.39 14.16 5.77
C HIS A 292 7.85 15.52 5.25
N PHE A 293 9.01 16.02 5.72
CA PHE A 293 9.60 17.25 5.23
C PHE A 293 9.89 17.20 3.71
N GLY A 294 10.46 16.10 3.23
CA GLY A 294 10.73 15.89 1.80
C GLY A 294 9.46 15.80 0.95
N GLU A 295 8.39 15.21 1.48
CA GLU A 295 7.09 15.08 0.80
C GLU A 295 6.32 16.42 0.76
N SER A 296 6.55 17.31 1.72
CA SER A 296 5.96 18.65 1.80
C SER A 296 6.61 19.67 0.85
N ASN A 297 7.80 19.38 0.31
CA ASN A 297 8.54 20.31 -0.54
C ASN A 297 8.47 19.87 -2.02
N GLU A 298 7.81 20.66 -2.87
CA GLU A 298 7.60 20.33 -4.29
C GLU A 298 8.89 20.11 -5.09
N GLU A 299 9.96 20.85 -4.78
CA GLU A 299 11.26 20.74 -5.46
C GLU A 299 12.00 19.45 -5.09
N LEU A 300 11.86 19.01 -3.85
CA LEU A 300 12.47 17.77 -3.35
C LEU A 300 11.62 16.53 -3.68
N ARG A 301 10.31 16.70 -3.90
CA ARG A 301 9.35 15.63 -4.08
C ARG A 301 9.75 14.60 -5.14
N SER A 302 10.24 15.04 -6.31
CA SER A 302 10.65 14.11 -7.37
C SER A 302 11.92 13.33 -7.02
N PHE A 303 12.87 13.94 -6.30
CA PHE A 303 14.09 13.27 -5.85
C PHE A 303 13.76 12.18 -4.82
N TYR A 304 12.87 12.47 -3.86
CA TYR A 304 12.46 11.50 -2.86
C TYR A 304 11.61 10.37 -3.44
N GLN A 305 10.69 10.65 -4.38
CA GLN A 305 9.91 9.61 -5.06
C GLN A 305 10.81 8.65 -5.85
N ASP A 306 11.68 9.16 -6.72
CA ASP A 306 12.58 8.30 -7.51
C ASP A 306 13.63 7.56 -6.66
N ARG A 307 14.11 8.18 -5.56
CA ARG A 307 15.20 7.59 -4.77
C ARG A 307 14.73 6.73 -3.61
N MET A 308 13.57 6.99 -3.01
CA MET A 308 13.08 6.26 -1.84
C MET A 308 11.98 5.26 -2.20
N GLU A 309 11.15 5.56 -3.19
CA GLU A 309 10.09 4.63 -3.65
C GLU A 309 10.59 3.70 -4.76
N ARG A 310 11.54 4.15 -5.62
CA ARG A 310 12.07 3.37 -6.75
C ARG A 310 13.51 2.86 -6.57
N MET A 311 14.10 2.92 -5.36
CA MET A 311 15.49 2.50 -5.16
C MET A 311 15.71 1.02 -5.54
N PRO A 312 16.54 0.70 -6.56
CA PRO A 312 16.79 -0.69 -7.00
C PRO A 312 17.64 -1.51 -6.01
N PHE A 313 18.23 -0.87 -5.00
CA PHE A 313 19.02 -1.54 -3.96
C PHE A 313 18.17 -2.47 -3.09
N PHE A 314 16.85 -2.24 -3.06
CA PHE A 314 15.86 -3.03 -2.31
C PHE A 314 15.53 -4.40 -2.90
N ASN A 315 15.75 -4.61 -4.20
CA ASN A 315 15.64 -5.95 -4.80
C ASN A 315 16.99 -6.68 -4.84
N ARG A 316 18.13 -5.98 -4.75
CA ARG A 316 19.46 -6.60 -4.96
C ARG A 316 20.14 -7.17 -3.71
N ILE A 317 19.88 -6.66 -2.50
CA ILE A 317 20.55 -7.20 -1.29
C ILE A 317 19.96 -8.57 -0.90
N VAL A 318 18.70 -8.85 -1.22
CA VAL A 318 18.12 -10.20 -1.07
C VAL A 318 18.54 -11.13 -2.22
N GLN A 319 18.93 -10.60 -3.39
CA GLN A 319 19.33 -11.39 -4.56
C GLN A 319 20.78 -11.91 -4.53
N SER A 320 21.67 -11.38 -3.67
CA SER A 320 23.06 -11.88 -3.57
C SER A 320 23.27 -13.02 -2.58
N GLY A 321 22.22 -13.48 -1.87
CA GLY A 321 22.31 -14.53 -0.85
C GLY A 321 22.14 -15.98 -1.35
N HIS A 322 21.86 -16.20 -2.64
CA HIS A 322 21.61 -17.53 -3.21
C HIS A 322 22.56 -17.92 -4.36
N GLY A 323 23.77 -17.35 -4.36
CA GLY A 323 24.79 -17.60 -5.39
C GLY A 323 26.09 -18.25 -4.92
N GLN A 324 26.16 -18.81 -3.70
CA GLN A 324 27.35 -19.53 -3.22
C GLN A 324 26.98 -20.78 -2.42
N GLN A 325 26.45 -21.80 -3.10
CA GLN A 325 26.53 -23.18 -2.62
C GLN A 325 26.44 -24.21 -3.75
N GLU A 326 27.15 -23.96 -4.86
CA GLU A 326 27.47 -25.00 -5.85
C GLU A 326 28.90 -24.77 -6.34
N ASN A 327 29.89 -25.18 -5.53
CA ASN A 327 31.25 -25.52 -5.97
C ASN A 327 32.04 -26.07 -4.76
N SER A 328 31.59 -27.20 -4.23
CA SER A 328 32.41 -28.05 -3.34
C SER A 328 31.91 -29.50 -3.36
N ALA A 329 31.86 -30.08 -4.56
CA ALA A 329 31.65 -31.53 -4.74
C ALA A 329 32.28 -32.00 -6.06
N ARG A 330 33.53 -31.61 -6.28
CA ARG A 330 34.47 -32.26 -7.20
C ARG A 330 35.84 -32.12 -6.57
N ASP A 331 36.15 -33.06 -5.70
CA ASP A 331 37.48 -33.59 -5.42
C ASP A 331 37.33 -34.59 -4.26
N ASN A 332 37.05 -35.84 -4.64
CA ASN A 332 37.52 -37.08 -4.02
C ASN A 332 37.10 -38.26 -4.90
#